data_AF-A0A090FF72-F1
#
_entry.id   AF-A0A090FF72-F1
#
_cell.length_a   1.000
_cell.length_b   1.000
_cell.length_c   1.000
_cell.angle_alpha   90.00
_cell.angle_beta   90.00
_cell.angle_gamma   90.00
#
_symmetry.space_group_name_H-M   'P 1'
#
loop_
_entity.id
_entity.type
_entity.pdbx_description
1 polymer ?
#
loop_
_entity_poly.entity_id
_entity_poly.type
_entity_poly.pdbx_seq_one_letter_code
_entity_poly.pdbx_strand_id
1 'polypeptide(L)'
;MGCAGEPAALDDETIATRAARLAKAAEKAARSRGGAAPLYIIGTEVPVPGGADHAISDLKPTEATAARRTIDIHREIFSREGLEEAFGRVIAVVVQPGVEFGSENVVAYRPEASAPLTALLDHETALVYEAHSTDYQSLSALTALVANGFPILKVGPGLTFALREALYGLDLVASEMVCGYGERSLAKAMETLMLSAPGNWRSHYHGNDRRLYLQRHYSYSDRIRYYWSNPAASVAVARLREALSGVAIPETLMRQFLPTLPAEFGAAGDPEAILLAAVDLVLADYDAACRQA
;
A
#
# COMPACT_ATOMS: atom_id res chain seq x y z
N MET A 1 -2.92 -3.31 19.00
CA MET A 1 -3.57 -4.64 18.98
C MET A 1 -3.38 -5.34 20.32
N GLY A 2 -4.28 -6.24 20.69
CA GLY A 2 -4.11 -7.12 21.85
C GLY A 2 -2.95 -8.11 21.69
N CYS A 3 -2.22 -8.36 22.78
CA CYS A 3 -1.25 -9.45 22.88
C CYS A 3 -1.95 -10.78 23.23
N ALA A 4 -1.18 -11.87 23.28
CA ALA A 4 -1.71 -13.16 23.70
C ALA A 4 -2.38 -13.06 25.08
N GLY A 5 -3.66 -13.45 25.17
CA GLY A 5 -4.47 -13.34 26.38
C GLY A 5 -5.25 -12.03 26.54
N GLU A 6 -5.14 -11.11 25.59
CA GLU A 6 -5.87 -9.84 25.60
C GLU A 6 -6.98 -9.80 24.53
N PRO A 7 -7.99 -8.92 24.67
CA PRO A 7 -8.98 -8.69 23.62
C PRO A 7 -8.32 -8.22 22.31
N ALA A 8 -8.90 -8.60 21.17
CA ALA A 8 -8.39 -8.20 19.86
C ALA A 8 -8.32 -6.67 19.69
N ALA A 9 -9.37 -5.98 20.14
CA ALA A 9 -9.42 -4.53 20.29
C ALA A 9 -9.23 -4.16 21.76
N LEU A 10 -8.17 -3.40 22.04
CA LEU A 10 -7.87 -2.87 23.38
C LEU A 10 -8.67 -1.59 23.61
N ASP A 11 -8.84 -1.20 24.87
CA ASP A 11 -9.37 0.12 25.22
C ASP A 11 -8.38 1.23 24.88
N ASP A 12 -8.90 2.43 24.67
CA ASP A 12 -8.12 3.59 24.23
C ASP A 12 -7.00 3.98 25.22
N GLU A 13 -7.23 3.82 26.54
CA GLU A 13 -6.22 4.20 27.55
C GLU A 13 -5.03 3.24 27.49
N THR A 14 -5.30 1.93 27.35
CA THR A 14 -4.25 0.92 27.16
C THR A 14 -3.48 1.19 25.87
N ILE A 15 -4.14 1.55 24.77
CA ILE A 15 -3.49 1.89 23.50
C ILE A 15 -2.57 3.11 23.68
N ALA A 16 -3.10 4.20 24.22
CA ALA A 16 -2.34 5.43 24.43
C ALA A 16 -1.16 5.24 25.40
N THR A 17 -1.34 4.42 26.45
CA THR A 17 -0.27 4.08 27.40
C THR A 17 0.85 3.30 26.72
N ARG A 18 0.51 2.35 25.84
CA ARG A 18 1.52 1.63 25.05
C ARG A 18 2.22 2.55 24.05
N ALA A 19 1.49 3.44 23.39
CA ALA A 19 2.06 4.44 22.49
C ALA A 19 3.06 5.36 23.21
N ALA A 20 2.70 5.88 24.38
CA ALA A 20 3.59 6.72 25.20
C ALA A 20 4.86 5.97 25.63
N ARG A 21 4.77 4.69 25.98
CA ARG A 21 5.95 3.85 26.28
C ARG A 21 6.90 3.71 25.09
N LEU A 22 6.35 3.53 23.88
CA LEU A 22 7.15 3.47 22.65
C LEU A 22 7.77 4.83 22.32
N ALA A 23 7.01 5.93 22.46
CA ALA A 23 7.53 7.28 22.28
C ALA A 23 8.69 7.57 23.24
N LYS A 24 8.55 7.22 24.52
CA LYS A 24 9.62 7.36 25.54
C LYS A 24 10.89 6.59 25.18
N ALA A 25 10.75 5.39 24.62
CA ALA A 25 11.88 4.59 24.14
C ALA A 25 12.56 5.25 22.93
N ALA A 26 11.77 5.76 21.97
CA ALA A 26 12.28 6.49 20.80
C ALA A 26 13.02 7.78 21.21
N GLU A 27 12.44 8.57 22.10
CA GLU A 27 13.03 9.79 22.66
C GLU A 27 14.38 9.51 23.34
N LYS A 28 14.43 8.48 24.20
CA LYS A 28 15.67 8.06 24.86
C LYS A 28 16.74 7.65 23.85
N ALA A 29 16.37 6.88 22.84
CA ALA A 29 17.30 6.41 21.83
C ALA A 29 17.84 7.57 20.97
N ALA A 30 16.99 8.50 20.54
CA ALA A 30 17.37 9.69 19.79
C ALA A 30 18.38 10.55 20.58
N ARG A 31 18.06 10.86 21.85
CA ARG A 31 18.97 11.60 22.74
C ARG A 31 20.30 10.90 22.94
N SER A 32 20.31 9.58 23.17
CA SER A 32 21.56 8.83 23.38
C SER A 32 22.49 8.81 22.17
N ARG A 33 21.95 9.03 20.96
CA ARG A 33 22.71 9.04 19.71
C ARG A 33 23.01 10.44 19.20
N GLY A 34 22.56 11.49 19.91
CA GLY A 34 22.65 12.87 19.45
C GLY A 34 21.88 13.13 18.15
N GLY A 35 20.85 12.31 17.86
CA GLY A 35 20.03 12.44 16.66
C GLY A 35 18.94 13.50 16.81
N ALA A 36 18.31 13.84 15.69
CA ALA A 36 17.11 14.69 15.70
C ALA A 36 15.97 14.02 16.48
N ALA A 37 15.14 14.85 17.12
CA ALA A 37 13.96 14.35 17.81
C ALA A 37 12.95 13.79 16.79
N PRO A 38 12.35 12.62 17.05
CA PRO A 38 11.39 12.00 16.14
C PRO A 38 10.08 12.80 16.02
N LEU A 39 9.45 12.65 14.85
CA LEU A 39 8.04 12.99 14.63
C LEU A 39 7.19 11.74 14.81
N TYR A 40 5.92 11.94 15.21
CA TYR A 40 5.02 10.84 15.52
C TYR A 40 3.72 10.92 14.73
N ILE A 41 3.17 9.74 14.44
CA ILE A 41 1.81 9.56 13.95
C ILE A 41 1.14 8.59 14.93
N ILE A 42 -0.07 8.93 15.39
CA ILE A 42 -0.85 8.14 16.34
C ILE A 42 -2.12 7.59 15.71
N GLY A 43 -2.83 6.72 16.42
CA GLY A 43 -4.07 6.12 15.93
C GLY A 43 -3.85 4.86 15.10
N THR A 44 -4.95 4.33 14.60
CA THR A 44 -5.02 3.15 13.76
C THR A 44 -6.27 3.26 12.90
N GLU A 45 -6.16 2.81 11.67
CA GLU A 45 -7.32 2.45 10.87
C GLU A 45 -8.05 1.26 11.49
N VAL A 46 -9.38 1.29 11.45
CA VAL A 46 -10.24 0.15 11.78
C VAL A 46 -11.28 0.04 10.66
N PRO A 47 -11.38 -1.12 9.97
CA PRO A 47 -10.61 -2.36 10.16
C PRO A 47 -9.13 -2.26 9.72
N VAL A 48 -8.33 -3.27 10.07
CA VAL A 48 -6.90 -3.39 9.71
C VAL A 48 -6.72 -3.36 8.18
N PRO A 49 -5.70 -2.68 7.64
CA PRO A 49 -5.51 -2.41 6.22
C PRO A 49 -4.78 -3.56 5.54
N GLY A 50 -4.79 -3.55 4.21
CA GLY A 50 -4.15 -4.58 3.38
C GLY A 50 -5.11 -5.40 2.53
N GLY A 51 -6.30 -4.85 2.29
CA GLY A 51 -7.36 -5.43 1.50
C GLY A 51 -8.26 -6.36 2.31
N ALA A 52 -9.57 -6.16 2.21
CA ALA A 52 -10.52 -7.03 2.92
C ALA A 52 -10.62 -8.42 2.26
N ASP A 53 -10.81 -9.45 3.10
CA ASP A 53 -11.01 -10.83 2.66
C ASP A 53 -12.32 -11.03 1.86
N HIS A 54 -13.20 -10.01 1.82
CA HIS A 54 -14.50 -10.03 1.17
C HIS A 54 -14.79 -8.73 0.40
N ALA A 55 -15.76 -8.77 -0.52
CA ALA A 55 -16.22 -7.58 -1.23
C ALA A 55 -16.70 -6.52 -0.23
N ILE A 56 -16.08 -5.35 -0.27
CA ILE A 56 -16.38 -4.26 0.65
C ILE A 56 -17.51 -3.43 0.04
N SER A 57 -18.72 -3.55 0.60
CA SER A 57 -19.86 -2.75 0.18
C SER A 57 -20.06 -1.49 1.04
N ASP A 58 -19.77 -1.58 2.34
CA ASP A 58 -20.05 -0.50 3.30
C ASP A 58 -18.82 -0.18 4.16
N LEU A 59 -17.95 0.69 3.63
CA LEU A 59 -16.87 1.29 4.41
C LEU A 59 -17.31 2.65 4.94
N LYS A 60 -17.42 2.76 6.26
CA LYS A 60 -17.73 4.02 6.93
C LYS A 60 -16.44 4.74 7.30
N PRO A 61 -16.32 6.04 7.01
CA PRO A 61 -15.23 6.84 7.55
C PRO A 61 -15.21 6.80 9.08
N THR A 62 -14.04 7.02 9.68
CA THR A 62 -13.92 7.17 11.12
C THR A 62 -14.82 8.30 11.62
N GLU A 63 -15.57 8.05 12.69
CA GLU A 63 -16.38 9.11 13.31
C GLU A 63 -15.48 10.19 13.90
N ALA A 64 -15.79 11.47 13.66
CA ALA A 64 -14.99 12.59 14.15
C ALA A 64 -14.85 12.59 15.69
N THR A 65 -15.87 12.11 16.41
CA THR A 65 -15.84 11.96 17.87
C THR A 65 -14.84 10.88 18.32
N ALA A 66 -14.66 9.80 17.56
CA ALA A 66 -13.67 8.76 17.83
C ALA A 66 -12.24 9.26 17.55
N ALA A 67 -12.04 10.00 16.46
CA ALA A 67 -10.77 10.65 16.16
C ALA A 67 -10.40 11.67 17.26
N ARG A 68 -11.36 12.51 17.69
CA ARG A 68 -11.19 13.45 18.81
C ARG A 68 -10.75 12.74 20.08
N ARG A 69 -11.48 11.69 20.46
CA ARG A 69 -11.19 10.90 21.66
C ARG A 69 -9.79 10.29 21.62
N THR A 70 -9.36 9.79 20.46
CA THR A 70 -8.00 9.25 20.25
C THR A 70 -6.94 10.31 20.51
N ILE A 71 -7.14 11.52 19.98
CA ILE A 71 -6.19 12.63 20.16
C ILE A 71 -6.14 13.06 21.64
N ASP A 72 -7.30 13.26 22.28
CA ASP A 72 -7.39 13.72 23.66
C ASP A 72 -6.73 12.74 24.64
N ILE A 73 -7.00 11.45 24.49
CA ILE A 73 -6.43 10.45 25.39
C ILE A 73 -4.92 10.29 25.18
N HIS A 74 -4.42 10.38 23.95
CA HIS A 74 -2.97 10.39 23.72
C HIS A 74 -2.33 11.64 24.32
N ARG A 75 -2.96 12.82 24.18
CA ARG A 75 -2.49 14.07 24.77
C ARG A 75 -2.38 13.97 26.30
N GLU A 76 -3.43 13.48 26.95
CA GLU A 76 -3.48 13.29 28.40
C GLU A 76 -2.40 12.32 28.88
N ILE A 77 -2.29 11.15 28.24
CA ILE A 77 -1.35 10.10 28.64
C ILE A 77 0.10 10.51 28.40
N PHE A 78 0.39 11.19 27.28
CA PHE A 78 1.73 11.70 27.03
C PHE A 78 2.12 12.74 28.09
N SER A 79 1.21 13.65 28.47
CA SER A 79 1.48 14.60 29.55
C SER A 79 1.71 13.90 30.89
N ARG A 80 0.88 12.92 31.25
CA ARG A 80 1.06 12.12 32.47
C ARG A 80 2.42 11.42 32.54
N GLU A 81 2.99 11.07 31.39
CA GLU A 81 4.31 10.42 31.26
C GLU A 81 5.48 11.41 31.10
N GLY A 82 5.23 12.73 31.12
CA GLY A 82 6.23 13.79 30.93
C GLY A 82 6.75 13.87 29.50
N LEU A 83 5.88 13.61 28.52
CA LEU A 83 6.18 13.56 27.08
C LEU A 83 5.50 14.70 26.31
N GLU A 84 5.24 15.85 26.94
CA GLU A 84 4.58 17.00 26.32
C GLU A 84 5.30 17.48 25.06
N GLU A 85 6.63 17.60 25.11
CA GLU A 85 7.40 18.00 23.92
C GLU A 85 7.32 16.97 22.79
N ALA A 86 7.28 15.68 23.13
CA ALA A 86 7.13 14.61 22.14
C ALA A 86 5.71 14.62 21.55
N PHE A 87 4.68 14.89 22.36
CA PHE A 87 3.32 15.08 21.87
C PHE A 87 3.22 16.29 20.94
N GLY A 88 3.94 17.38 21.23
CA GLY A 88 4.08 18.53 20.33
C GLY A 88 4.73 18.21 18.97
N ARG A 89 5.30 17.00 18.80
CA ARG A 89 5.82 16.46 17.55
C ARG A 89 4.95 15.35 16.95
N VAL A 90 3.75 15.13 17.48
CA VAL A 90 2.72 14.35 16.78
C VAL A 90 2.20 15.21 15.64
N ILE A 91 2.43 14.76 14.41
CA ILE A 91 2.09 15.52 13.20
C ILE A 91 0.82 15.01 12.53
N ALA A 92 0.43 13.76 12.80
CA ALA A 92 -0.72 13.17 12.16
C ALA A 92 -1.44 12.11 13.00
N VAL A 93 -2.68 11.84 12.59
CA VAL A 93 -3.51 10.77 13.14
C VAL A 93 -3.96 9.86 12.01
N VAL A 94 -3.80 8.55 12.19
CA VAL A 94 -4.34 7.56 11.25
C VAL A 94 -5.83 7.42 11.49
N VAL A 95 -6.61 7.59 10.42
CA VAL A 95 -8.07 7.43 10.38
C VAL A 95 -8.47 6.75 9.07
N GLN A 96 -9.71 6.25 8.99
CA GLN A 96 -10.29 5.67 7.79
C GLN A 96 -11.11 6.75 7.05
N PRO A 97 -10.70 7.26 5.87
CA PRO A 97 -11.43 8.28 5.13
C PRO A 97 -12.60 7.74 4.28
N GLY A 98 -12.82 6.43 4.27
CA GLY A 98 -13.76 5.76 3.37
C GLY A 98 -13.10 5.26 2.08
N VAL A 99 -11.83 4.87 2.13
CA VAL A 99 -11.10 4.22 1.04
C VAL A 99 -10.59 2.85 1.46
N GLU A 100 -10.73 1.86 0.58
CA GLU A 100 -10.19 0.52 0.76
C GLU A 100 -10.30 -0.23 -0.59
N PHE A 101 -9.71 -1.41 -0.68
CA PHE A 101 -9.89 -2.32 -1.80
C PHE A 101 -10.15 -3.76 -1.32
N GLY A 102 -11.00 -4.48 -2.06
CA GLY A 102 -11.14 -5.94 -1.94
C GLY A 102 -10.31 -6.63 -3.02
N SER A 103 -10.43 -7.95 -3.16
CA SER A 103 -9.68 -8.69 -4.20
C SER A 103 -9.97 -8.22 -5.64
N GLU A 104 -11.19 -7.77 -5.93
CA GLU A 104 -11.66 -7.45 -7.29
C GLU A 104 -12.40 -6.09 -7.35
N ASN A 105 -12.37 -5.30 -6.29
CA ASN A 105 -13.11 -4.03 -6.20
C ASN A 105 -12.33 -2.96 -5.43
N VAL A 106 -12.59 -1.69 -5.74
CA VAL A 106 -12.03 -0.52 -5.05
C VAL A 106 -13.19 0.30 -4.50
N VAL A 107 -13.11 0.72 -3.24
CA VAL A 107 -14.03 1.70 -2.63
C VAL A 107 -13.45 3.08 -2.86
N ALA A 108 -14.02 3.80 -3.82
CA ALA A 108 -13.55 5.13 -4.19
C ALA A 108 -13.80 6.15 -3.07
N TYR A 109 -12.86 7.07 -2.89
CA TYR A 109 -13.01 8.18 -1.96
C TYR A 109 -14.22 9.06 -2.28
N ARG A 110 -14.96 9.42 -1.24
CA ARG A 110 -16.14 10.29 -1.29
C ARG A 110 -15.96 11.46 -0.33
N PRO A 111 -15.54 12.64 -0.81
CA PRO A 111 -15.27 13.82 0.01
C PRO A 111 -16.35 14.11 1.05
N GLU A 112 -17.61 14.07 0.61
CA GLU A 112 -18.79 14.35 1.43
C GLU A 112 -18.94 13.41 2.63
N ALA A 113 -18.49 12.16 2.51
CA ALA A 113 -18.56 11.18 3.58
C ALA A 113 -17.58 11.48 4.72
N SER A 114 -16.46 12.13 4.41
CA SER A 114 -15.42 12.49 5.40
C SER A 114 -15.52 13.93 5.92
N ALA A 115 -16.51 14.71 5.48
CA ALA A 115 -16.63 16.12 5.87
C ALA A 115 -16.59 16.36 7.40
N PRO A 116 -17.21 15.53 8.26
CA PRO A 116 -17.07 15.68 9.71
C PRO A 116 -15.64 15.48 10.22
N LEU A 117 -14.85 14.58 9.61
CA LEU A 117 -13.43 14.39 9.96
C LEU A 117 -12.61 15.61 9.54
N THR A 118 -12.82 16.13 8.34
CA THR A 118 -12.12 17.32 7.85
C THR A 118 -12.39 18.52 8.76
N ALA A 119 -13.65 18.74 9.17
CA ALA A 119 -14.02 19.82 10.09
C ALA A 119 -13.35 19.71 11.48
N LEU A 120 -12.94 18.51 11.92
CA LEU A 120 -12.21 18.35 13.17
C LEU A 120 -10.84 19.04 13.15
N LEU A 121 -10.20 19.14 11.98
CA LEU A 121 -8.88 19.74 11.83
C LEU A 121 -8.89 21.27 12.10
N ASP A 122 -10.05 21.92 11.98
CA ASP A 122 -10.23 23.33 12.37
C ASP A 122 -9.93 23.56 13.86
N HIS A 123 -10.06 22.50 14.67
CA HIS A 123 -9.78 22.51 16.11
C HIS A 123 -8.44 21.85 16.48
N GLU A 124 -7.75 21.25 15.50
CA GLU A 124 -6.50 20.51 15.67
C GLU A 124 -5.48 20.93 14.62
N THR A 125 -5.23 22.24 14.55
CA THR A 125 -4.45 22.89 13.48
C THR A 125 -3.00 22.46 13.37
N ALA A 126 -2.47 21.75 14.37
CA ALA A 126 -1.13 21.16 14.36
C ALA A 126 -1.09 19.75 13.74
N LEU A 127 -2.24 19.16 13.43
CA LEU A 127 -2.38 17.78 12.96
C LEU A 127 -2.90 17.75 11.52
N VAL A 128 -2.49 16.70 10.81
CA VAL A 128 -3.11 16.25 9.58
C VAL A 128 -3.55 14.79 9.73
N TYR A 129 -4.21 14.23 8.73
CA TYR A 129 -4.49 12.79 8.70
C TYR A 129 -3.48 12.03 7.85
N GLU A 130 -3.20 10.81 8.29
CA GLU A 130 -2.55 9.78 7.49
C GLU A 130 -3.62 8.77 7.04
N ALA A 131 -3.68 8.52 5.73
CA ALA A 131 -4.61 7.56 5.13
C ALA A 131 -3.85 6.31 4.67
N HIS A 132 -4.34 5.15 5.09
CA HIS A 132 -3.85 3.85 4.64
C HIS A 132 -4.74 3.31 3.52
N SER A 133 -4.27 2.27 2.81
CA SER A 133 -4.99 1.60 1.73
C SER A 133 -5.48 2.55 0.64
N THR A 134 -4.72 3.59 0.31
CA THR A 134 -5.08 4.56 -0.75
C THR A 134 -4.81 4.01 -2.15
N ASP A 135 -4.28 2.78 -2.25
CA ASP A 135 -3.99 2.09 -3.50
C ASP A 135 -5.23 2.07 -4.44
N TYR A 136 -4.96 2.13 -5.74
CA TYR A 136 -5.95 2.03 -6.83
C TYR A 136 -6.99 3.17 -6.91
N GLN A 137 -6.92 4.18 -6.05
CA GLN A 137 -7.72 5.40 -6.19
C GLN A 137 -7.31 6.16 -7.47
N SER A 138 -8.28 6.85 -8.09
CA SER A 138 -7.96 7.75 -9.21
C SER A 138 -7.16 8.96 -8.72
N LEU A 139 -6.40 9.60 -9.64
CA LEU A 139 -5.74 10.88 -9.36
C LEU A 139 -6.70 11.90 -8.73
N SER A 140 -7.92 12.04 -9.25
CA SER A 140 -8.92 12.97 -8.69
C SER A 140 -9.31 12.64 -7.24
N ALA A 141 -9.39 11.36 -6.89
CA ALA A 141 -9.68 10.92 -5.53
C ALA A 141 -8.48 11.17 -4.60
N LEU A 142 -7.25 10.93 -5.07
CA LEU A 142 -6.03 11.25 -4.33
C LEU A 142 -5.90 12.76 -4.08
N THR A 143 -6.11 13.60 -5.09
CA THR A 143 -6.11 15.06 -4.93
C THR A 143 -7.17 15.50 -3.92
N ALA A 144 -8.37 14.92 -3.98
CA ALA A 144 -9.43 15.24 -3.03
C ALA A 144 -9.10 14.78 -1.60
N LEU A 145 -8.42 13.64 -1.41
CA LEU A 145 -7.93 13.21 -0.10
C LEU A 145 -6.98 14.26 0.49
N VAL A 146 -5.98 14.70 -0.28
CA VAL A 146 -5.03 15.72 0.19
C VAL A 146 -5.76 17.01 0.58
N ALA A 147 -6.65 17.50 -0.28
CA ALA A 147 -7.43 18.73 -0.05
C ALA A 147 -8.33 18.65 1.20
N ASN A 148 -8.77 17.45 1.61
CA ASN A 148 -9.66 17.23 2.75
C ASN A 148 -8.92 16.83 4.04
N GLY A 149 -7.60 17.07 4.09
CA GLY A 149 -6.81 16.91 5.30
C GLY A 149 -6.07 15.57 5.42
N PHE A 150 -5.98 14.78 4.34
CA PHE A 150 -5.22 13.53 4.27
C PHE A 150 -3.95 13.66 3.40
N PRO A 151 -2.99 14.54 3.71
CA PRO A 151 -1.81 14.76 2.87
C PRO A 151 -0.77 13.63 2.96
N ILE A 152 -0.87 12.75 3.96
CA ILE A 152 0.01 11.57 4.07
C ILE A 152 -0.76 10.36 3.53
N LEU A 153 -0.52 10.03 2.25
CA LEU A 153 -1.16 8.93 1.55
C LEU A 153 -0.21 7.72 1.49
N LYS A 154 -0.60 6.58 2.08
CA LYS A 154 0.20 5.35 2.02
C LYS A 154 -0.21 4.45 0.87
N VAL A 155 0.76 4.16 0.01
CA VAL A 155 0.68 3.21 -1.10
C VAL A 155 1.65 2.05 -0.90
N GLY A 156 1.25 0.85 -1.28
CA GLY A 156 2.10 -0.35 -1.22
C GLY A 156 1.70 -1.37 -2.27
N PRO A 157 0.60 -2.13 -2.08
CA PRO A 157 0.09 -3.09 -3.06
C PRO A 157 -0.04 -2.53 -4.48
N GLY A 158 -0.45 -1.27 -4.66
CA GLY A 158 -0.56 -0.63 -5.97
C GLY A 158 0.77 -0.60 -6.74
N LEU A 159 1.89 -0.41 -6.04
CA LEU A 159 3.22 -0.38 -6.64
C LEU A 159 3.65 -1.78 -7.10
N THR A 160 3.52 -2.79 -6.22
CA THR A 160 3.93 -4.16 -6.55
C THR A 160 2.95 -4.86 -7.49
N PHE A 161 1.69 -4.45 -7.53
CA PHE A 161 0.69 -4.87 -8.52
C PHE A 161 1.07 -4.36 -9.92
N ALA A 162 1.43 -3.07 -10.07
CA ALA A 162 1.92 -2.52 -11.34
C ALA A 162 3.21 -3.20 -11.81
N LEU A 163 4.15 -3.46 -10.90
CA LEU A 163 5.35 -4.25 -11.19
C LEU A 163 4.99 -5.65 -11.71
N ARG A 164 4.05 -6.35 -11.07
CA ARG A 164 3.59 -7.68 -11.50
C ARG A 164 2.93 -7.63 -12.88
N GLU A 165 2.11 -6.63 -13.16
CA GLU A 165 1.50 -6.44 -14.48
C GLU A 165 2.57 -6.26 -15.56
N ALA A 166 3.57 -5.41 -15.32
CA ALA A 166 4.67 -5.20 -16.24
C ALA A 166 5.49 -6.49 -16.46
N LEU A 167 5.81 -7.21 -15.38
CA LEU A 167 6.48 -8.51 -15.45
C LEU A 167 5.67 -9.54 -16.27
N TYR A 168 4.36 -9.60 -16.10
CA TYR A 168 3.52 -10.54 -16.86
C TYR A 168 3.29 -10.10 -18.30
N GLY A 169 3.24 -8.80 -18.58
CA GLY A 169 3.23 -8.27 -19.95
C GLY A 169 4.53 -8.64 -20.68
N LEU A 170 5.68 -8.45 -20.03
CA LEU A 170 6.98 -8.87 -20.56
C LEU A 170 7.09 -10.40 -20.72
N ASP A 171 6.54 -11.17 -19.79
CA ASP A 171 6.47 -12.65 -19.89
C ASP A 171 5.69 -13.09 -21.13
N LEU A 172 4.59 -12.41 -21.47
CA LEU A 172 3.84 -12.64 -22.71
C LEU A 172 4.64 -12.21 -23.94
N VAL A 173 5.25 -11.02 -23.94
CA VAL A 173 6.11 -10.55 -25.05
C VAL A 173 7.20 -11.58 -25.34
N ALA A 174 7.95 -12.00 -24.32
CA ALA A 174 9.02 -12.99 -24.46
C ALA A 174 8.51 -14.34 -24.97
N SER A 175 7.31 -14.75 -24.56
CA SER A 175 6.67 -15.99 -25.05
C SER A 175 6.41 -15.97 -26.55
N GLU A 176 6.04 -14.81 -27.10
CA GLU A 176 5.71 -14.66 -28.52
C GLU A 176 6.96 -14.50 -29.40
N MET A 177 7.99 -13.78 -28.93
CA MET A 177 9.08 -13.35 -29.81
C MET A 177 10.45 -13.97 -29.52
N VAL A 178 10.68 -14.55 -28.34
CA VAL A 178 12.00 -15.07 -27.95
C VAL A 178 12.04 -16.60 -28.03
N CYS A 179 12.77 -17.12 -29.02
CA CYS A 179 12.95 -18.56 -29.19
C CYS A 179 13.57 -19.19 -27.93
N GLY A 180 12.98 -20.28 -27.43
CA GLY A 180 13.48 -21.00 -26.25
C GLY A 180 13.08 -20.42 -24.89
N TYR A 181 12.39 -19.27 -24.84
CA TYR A 181 11.87 -18.74 -23.56
C TYR A 181 10.71 -19.59 -23.02
N GLY A 182 9.83 -20.07 -23.90
CA GLY A 182 8.68 -20.90 -23.55
C GLY A 182 7.48 -20.08 -23.07
N GLU A 183 6.29 -20.66 -23.21
CA GLU A 183 5.02 -19.98 -22.95
C GLU A 183 4.84 -19.65 -21.45
N ARG A 184 4.74 -18.36 -21.13
CA ARG A 184 4.49 -17.79 -19.80
C ARG A 184 5.35 -18.39 -18.69
N SER A 185 6.65 -18.52 -18.96
CA SER A 185 7.60 -19.15 -18.05
C SER A 185 7.62 -18.50 -16.66
N LEU A 186 7.53 -17.17 -16.57
CA LEU A 186 7.52 -16.48 -15.27
C LEU A 186 6.24 -16.77 -14.51
N ALA A 187 5.07 -16.62 -15.13
CA ALA A 187 3.79 -16.86 -14.45
C ALA A 187 3.66 -18.31 -13.95
N LYS A 188 4.11 -19.30 -14.74
CA LYS A 188 4.13 -20.72 -14.34
C LYS A 188 5.07 -20.98 -13.15
N ALA A 189 6.23 -20.34 -13.11
CA ALA A 189 7.16 -20.44 -11.99
C ALA A 189 6.57 -19.82 -10.71
N MET A 190 5.92 -18.67 -10.82
CA MET A 190 5.24 -18.02 -9.69
C MET A 190 4.07 -18.85 -9.17
N GLU A 191 3.25 -19.44 -10.04
CA GLU A 191 2.16 -20.34 -9.61
C GLU A 191 2.70 -21.55 -8.82
N THR A 192 3.74 -22.21 -9.36
CA THR A 192 4.38 -23.34 -8.70
C THR A 192 4.90 -22.96 -7.30
N LEU A 193 5.57 -21.82 -7.21
CA LEU A 193 6.09 -21.30 -5.95
C LEU A 193 4.96 -20.99 -4.95
N MET A 194 3.93 -20.26 -5.37
CA MET A 194 2.82 -19.87 -4.50
C MET A 194 2.01 -21.07 -4.01
N LEU A 195 1.87 -22.13 -4.81
CA LEU A 195 1.26 -23.39 -4.39
C LEU A 195 2.13 -24.14 -3.37
N SER A 196 3.45 -24.13 -3.55
CA SER A 196 4.39 -24.81 -2.65
C SER A 196 4.51 -24.15 -1.27
N ALA A 197 4.27 -22.85 -1.19
CA ALA A 197 4.41 -22.06 0.04
C ALA A 197 3.17 -21.17 0.27
N PRO A 198 1.99 -21.74 0.60
CA PRO A 198 0.71 -21.01 0.59
C PRO A 198 0.51 -20.02 1.75
N GLY A 199 1.45 -19.96 2.71
CA GLY A 199 1.30 -19.20 3.96
C GLY A 199 1.00 -17.71 3.79
N ASN A 200 1.51 -17.07 2.74
CA ASN A 200 1.33 -15.62 2.53
C ASN A 200 0.01 -15.23 1.86
N TRP A 201 -0.76 -16.20 1.34
CA TRP A 201 -2.03 -15.92 0.63
C TRP A 201 -3.23 -16.74 1.13
N ARG A 202 -3.02 -17.89 1.77
CA ARG A 202 -4.10 -18.85 2.08
C ARG A 202 -5.22 -18.28 2.96
N SER A 203 -4.91 -17.36 3.87
CA SER A 203 -5.93 -16.72 4.72
C SER A 203 -6.75 -15.65 3.99
N HIS A 204 -6.30 -15.15 2.83
CA HIS A 204 -6.92 -14.04 2.11
C HIS A 204 -7.74 -14.50 0.90
N TYR A 205 -7.37 -15.63 0.29
CA TYR A 205 -8.02 -16.11 -0.94
C TYR A 205 -8.85 -17.35 -0.69
N HIS A 206 -10.06 -17.35 -1.24
CA HIS A 206 -11.06 -18.39 -1.02
C HIS A 206 -11.77 -18.82 -2.31
N GLY A 207 -12.42 -19.98 -2.27
CA GLY A 207 -13.18 -20.55 -3.39
C GLY A 207 -12.52 -21.79 -3.99
N ASN A 208 -12.95 -22.13 -5.21
CA ASN A 208 -12.42 -23.28 -5.95
C ASN A 208 -11.04 -22.99 -6.56
N ASP A 209 -10.37 -24.04 -7.06
CA ASP A 209 -9.01 -23.95 -7.60
C ASP A 209 -8.83 -22.87 -8.67
N ARG A 210 -9.82 -22.72 -9.57
CA ARG A 210 -9.79 -21.70 -10.61
C ARG A 210 -9.86 -20.28 -10.01
N ARG A 211 -10.73 -20.06 -9.02
CA ARG A 211 -10.84 -18.77 -8.34
C ARG A 211 -9.60 -18.46 -7.52
N LEU A 212 -9.01 -19.47 -6.88
CA LEU A 212 -7.76 -19.33 -6.14
C LEU A 212 -6.60 -18.98 -7.07
N TYR A 213 -6.51 -19.62 -8.25
CA TYR A 213 -5.55 -19.25 -9.29
C TYR A 213 -5.72 -17.78 -9.70
N LEU A 214 -6.94 -17.35 -10.03
CA LEU A 214 -7.19 -15.96 -10.41
C LEU A 214 -6.77 -14.98 -9.31
N GLN A 215 -7.11 -15.25 -8.05
CA GLN A 215 -6.73 -14.38 -6.95
C GLN A 215 -5.22 -14.34 -6.72
N ARG A 216 -4.50 -15.46 -6.82
CA ARG A 216 -3.03 -15.48 -6.67
C ARG A 216 -2.32 -14.56 -7.68
N HIS A 217 -2.85 -14.48 -8.89
CA HIS A 217 -2.20 -13.73 -9.98
C HIS A 217 -2.77 -12.33 -10.21
N TYR A 218 -4.02 -12.06 -9.85
CA TYR A 218 -4.74 -10.85 -10.31
C TYR A 218 -5.48 -10.09 -9.20
N SER A 219 -5.56 -10.60 -7.97
CA SER A 219 -6.22 -9.88 -6.86
C SER A 219 -5.48 -8.58 -6.51
N TYR A 220 -6.24 -7.51 -6.21
CA TYR A 220 -5.72 -6.25 -5.67
C TYR A 220 -5.09 -6.40 -4.28
N SER A 221 -5.38 -7.47 -3.54
CA SER A 221 -4.67 -7.74 -2.28
C SER A 221 -3.18 -8.04 -2.51
N ASP A 222 -2.78 -8.33 -3.75
CA ASP A 222 -1.40 -8.47 -4.23
C ASP A 222 -0.50 -9.35 -3.35
N ARG A 223 -1.02 -10.49 -2.89
CA ARG A 223 -0.27 -11.37 -1.97
C ARG A 223 0.95 -12.02 -2.63
N ILE A 224 1.04 -11.98 -3.96
CA ILE A 224 2.23 -12.38 -4.72
C ILE A 224 3.48 -11.53 -4.35
N ARG A 225 3.32 -10.31 -3.83
CA ARG A 225 4.45 -9.44 -3.44
C ARG A 225 5.40 -10.08 -2.43
N TYR A 226 4.89 -10.94 -1.57
CA TYR A 226 5.67 -11.64 -0.54
C TYR A 226 6.58 -12.74 -1.11
N TYR A 227 6.47 -13.03 -2.41
CA TYR A 227 7.23 -14.08 -3.08
C TYR A 227 8.38 -13.55 -3.94
N TRP A 228 8.42 -12.25 -4.29
CA TRP A 228 9.44 -11.71 -5.20
C TRP A 228 10.87 -11.81 -4.66
N SER A 229 11.06 -11.79 -3.33
CA SER A 229 12.36 -12.00 -2.68
C SER A 229 12.74 -13.48 -2.52
N ASN A 230 11.87 -14.41 -2.92
CA ASN A 230 12.19 -15.83 -2.91
C ASN A 230 13.22 -16.14 -4.03
N PRO A 231 14.27 -16.94 -3.76
CA PRO A 231 15.27 -17.27 -4.78
C PRO A 231 14.69 -17.84 -6.08
N ALA A 232 13.63 -18.64 -6.02
CA ALA A 232 13.00 -19.20 -7.22
C ALA A 232 12.31 -18.12 -8.07
N ALA A 233 11.66 -17.15 -7.44
CA ALA A 233 11.07 -16.00 -8.14
C ALA A 233 12.17 -15.11 -8.75
N SER A 234 13.23 -14.83 -7.98
CA SER A 234 14.36 -14.02 -8.47
C SER A 234 15.04 -14.66 -9.70
N VAL A 235 15.22 -15.98 -9.71
CA VAL A 235 15.76 -16.71 -10.89
C VAL A 235 14.81 -16.60 -12.09
N ALA A 236 13.50 -16.77 -11.88
CA ALA A 236 12.52 -16.66 -12.97
C ALA A 236 12.48 -15.25 -13.58
N VAL A 237 12.52 -14.20 -12.73
CA VAL A 237 12.58 -12.80 -13.18
C VAL A 237 13.90 -12.51 -13.89
N ALA A 238 15.03 -13.00 -13.39
CA ALA A 238 16.33 -12.83 -14.03
C ALA A 238 16.36 -13.46 -15.42
N ARG A 239 15.78 -14.66 -15.59
CA ARG A 239 15.65 -15.32 -16.90
C ARG A 239 14.81 -14.51 -17.89
N LEU A 240 13.70 -13.91 -17.44
CA LEU A 240 12.89 -13.01 -18.27
C LEU A 240 13.70 -11.77 -18.70
N ARG A 241 14.41 -11.13 -17.77
CA ARG A 241 15.25 -9.97 -18.05
C ARG A 241 16.36 -10.32 -19.04
N GLU A 242 17.04 -11.45 -18.86
CA GLU A 242 18.07 -11.94 -19.78
C GLU A 242 17.52 -12.19 -21.18
N ALA A 243 16.33 -12.79 -21.29
CA ALA A 243 15.68 -13.08 -22.56
C ALA A 243 15.32 -11.83 -23.38
N LEU A 244 15.10 -10.68 -22.72
CA LEU A 244 14.67 -9.43 -23.36
C LEU A 244 15.76 -8.35 -23.39
N SER A 245 16.89 -8.54 -22.70
CA SER A 245 17.98 -7.58 -22.66
C SER A 245 18.61 -7.39 -24.05
N GLY A 246 18.60 -6.16 -24.55
CA GLY A 246 19.08 -5.81 -25.90
C GLY A 246 18.16 -6.25 -27.03
N VAL A 247 16.97 -6.78 -26.73
CA VAL A 247 15.95 -7.15 -27.72
C VAL A 247 15.00 -5.98 -27.91
N ALA A 248 14.99 -5.39 -29.10
CA ALA A 248 14.03 -4.35 -29.44
C ALA A 248 12.61 -4.93 -29.52
N ILE A 249 11.76 -4.58 -28.56
CA ILE A 249 10.36 -5.00 -28.52
C ILE A 249 9.56 -4.12 -29.51
N PRO A 250 8.91 -4.69 -30.53
CA PRO A 250 8.07 -3.93 -31.44
C PRO A 250 6.97 -3.15 -30.72
N GLU A 251 6.69 -1.94 -31.19
CA GLU A 251 5.62 -1.09 -30.66
C GLU A 251 4.26 -1.82 -30.62
N THR A 252 3.98 -2.69 -31.60
CA THR A 252 2.74 -3.47 -31.64
C THR A 252 2.61 -4.43 -30.45
N LEU A 253 3.72 -5.02 -29.98
CA LEU A 253 3.73 -5.88 -28.80
C LEU A 253 3.64 -5.06 -27.50
N MET A 254 4.30 -3.90 -27.44
CA MET A 254 4.14 -2.97 -26.33
C MET A 254 2.68 -2.53 -26.17
N ARG A 255 2.03 -2.07 -27.26
CA ARG A 255 0.63 -1.68 -27.24
C ARG A 255 -0.33 -2.83 -26.90
N GLN A 256 0.03 -4.07 -27.26
CA GLN A 256 -0.81 -5.24 -27.00
C GLN A 256 -0.73 -5.72 -25.55
N PHE A 257 0.46 -5.74 -24.95
CA PHE A 257 0.70 -6.39 -23.65
C PHE A 257 1.02 -5.41 -22.51
N LEU A 258 1.42 -4.18 -22.83
CA LEU A 258 1.79 -3.12 -21.90
C LEU A 258 1.17 -1.78 -22.34
N PRO A 259 -0.15 -1.70 -22.57
CA PRO A 259 -0.79 -0.57 -23.25
C PRO A 259 -0.72 0.76 -22.47
N THR A 260 -0.45 0.72 -21.17
CA THR A 260 -0.32 1.90 -20.32
C THR A 260 1.05 2.56 -20.42
N LEU A 261 2.05 1.87 -20.96
CA LEU A 261 3.41 2.37 -21.10
C LEU A 261 3.65 2.98 -22.49
N PRO A 262 4.43 4.07 -22.59
CA PRO A 262 4.89 4.58 -23.88
C PRO A 262 5.65 3.50 -24.66
N ALA A 263 5.32 3.34 -25.95
CA ALA A 263 5.89 2.28 -26.77
C ALA A 263 7.41 2.42 -26.99
N GLU A 264 7.97 3.63 -26.83
CA GLU A 264 9.42 3.88 -26.95
C GLU A 264 10.28 3.07 -25.97
N PHE A 265 9.73 2.70 -24.80
CA PHE A 265 10.45 1.87 -23.83
C PHE A 265 10.78 0.48 -24.40
N GLY A 266 9.97 -0.04 -25.32
CA GLY A 266 10.22 -1.33 -25.97
C GLY A 266 11.41 -1.30 -26.93
N ALA A 267 11.57 -0.21 -27.68
CA ALA A 267 12.62 -0.08 -28.68
C ALA A 267 14.03 -0.01 -28.07
N ALA A 268 14.14 0.46 -26.81
CA ALA A 268 15.40 0.54 -26.09
C ALA A 268 15.97 -0.84 -25.70
N GLY A 269 15.13 -1.89 -25.65
CA GLY A 269 15.55 -3.23 -25.23
C GLY A 269 16.04 -3.30 -23.78
N ASP A 270 15.54 -2.40 -22.93
CA ASP A 270 15.84 -2.35 -21.50
C ASP A 270 14.59 -2.77 -20.70
N PRO A 271 14.47 -4.06 -20.31
CA PRO A 271 13.34 -4.51 -19.52
C PRO A 271 13.30 -3.84 -18.14
N GLU A 272 14.41 -3.38 -17.58
CA GLU A 272 14.39 -2.69 -16.28
C GLU A 272 13.71 -1.34 -16.38
N ALA A 273 14.00 -0.57 -17.43
CA ALA A 273 13.34 0.71 -17.68
C ALA A 273 11.82 0.57 -17.82
N ILE A 274 11.34 -0.52 -18.47
CA ILE A 274 9.91 -0.82 -18.57
C ILE A 274 9.29 -1.09 -17.20
N LEU A 275 9.96 -1.90 -16.36
CA LEU A 275 9.47 -2.22 -15.01
C LEU A 275 9.42 -0.98 -14.12
N LEU A 276 10.45 -0.13 -14.18
CA LEU A 276 10.48 1.15 -13.45
C LEU A 276 9.38 2.09 -13.93
N ALA A 277 9.21 2.24 -15.24
CA ALA A 277 8.16 3.10 -15.82
C ALA A 277 6.75 2.69 -15.36
N ALA A 278 6.48 1.40 -15.21
CA ALA A 278 5.19 0.91 -14.70
C ALA A 278 4.93 1.33 -13.25
N VAL A 279 5.96 1.29 -12.39
CA VAL A 279 5.85 1.74 -11.00
C VAL A 279 5.76 3.27 -10.94
N ASP A 280 6.55 3.97 -11.78
CA ASP A 280 6.57 5.43 -11.85
C ASP A 280 5.23 6.02 -12.28
N LEU A 281 4.46 5.34 -13.14
CA LEU A 281 3.10 5.77 -13.47
C LEU A 281 2.20 5.84 -12.24
N VAL A 282 2.28 4.86 -11.34
CA VAL A 282 1.52 4.89 -10.08
C VAL A 282 2.03 6.00 -9.18
N LEU A 283 3.36 6.16 -9.06
CA LEU A 283 3.95 7.22 -8.23
C LEU A 283 3.62 8.63 -8.75
N ALA A 284 3.49 8.80 -10.07
CA ALA A 284 3.17 10.07 -10.70
C ALA A 284 1.79 10.60 -10.27
N ASP A 285 0.80 9.71 -10.10
CA ASP A 285 -0.52 10.12 -9.61
C ASP A 285 -0.46 10.62 -8.16
N TYR A 286 0.33 9.96 -7.31
CA TYR A 286 0.53 10.40 -5.92
C TYR A 286 1.32 11.71 -5.84
N ASP A 287 2.39 11.86 -6.62
CA ASP A 287 3.17 13.10 -6.69
C ASP A 287 2.31 14.26 -7.21
N ALA A 288 1.52 14.04 -8.25
CA ALA A 288 0.60 15.04 -8.79
C ALA A 288 -0.47 15.45 -7.77
N ALA A 289 -1.08 14.49 -7.05
CA ALA A 289 -2.06 14.79 -6.01
C ALA A 289 -1.46 15.63 -4.86
N CYS A 290 -0.25 15.28 -4.41
CA CYS A 290 0.41 15.96 -3.29
C CYS A 290 1.00 17.33 -3.64
N ARG A 291 1.28 17.63 -4.91
CA ARG A 291 1.82 18.94 -5.35
C ARG A 291 0.77 19.96 -5.75
N GLN A 292 -0.45 19.53 -6.06
CA GLN A 292 -1.54 20.41 -6.49
C GLN A 292 -2.33 21.02 -5.33
N ALA A 293 -2.15 20.50 -4.12
CA ALA A 293 -2.86 20.94 -2.91
C ALA A 293 -2.11 22.01 -2.12
#